data_AF-A0A3M0W467-F1
#
_entry.id   AF-A0A3M0W467-F1
#
_cell.length_a   1.000
_cell.length_b   1.000
_cell.length_c   1.000
_cell.angle_alpha   90.00
_cell.angle_beta   90.00
_cell.angle_gamma   90.00
#
_symmetry.space_group_name_H-M   'P 1'
#
loop_
_entity.id
_entity.type
_entity.pdbx_description
1 polymer ?
#
loop_
_entity_poly.entity_id
_entity_poly.type
_entity_poly.pdbx_seq_one_letter_code
_entity_poly.pdbx_strand_id
1 'polypeptide(L)'
;MWASVKKKEDDNKQLLASWVRELKLDVKGKLLVYAMCNLAREDHEALKPAADWSIFDGIFTSSEAGFRKPELGFYKKTLAAIGADPAEVVFVDDVPENMLSARSMGMQALCFQQDDNKTKNSSRLILQQIKNLTSDPIQRGRDFLLSNAKQMHSISNTGHTFRDSFSQLLLLEATQNRNLVDIEQHPRTWNFFIDKPVLTTDSFPDDLDCTAVAWTVLEPEPRLITSVLDEIVGSWVNSDGIVMTYFDHTRPRVDPVVCVNVLRLFYKYGRGHELSATLQWVRDVLYHRAYLEGTRYYAPPEAFLYLLSHLGNILRERVMERVGAPGDSICLAMRLLACQSLGISNPVDLLTLRTIQCEDGGWEAGWIYLYGSADIRIGNRGLTTALAVNALSKGKI
;
A
#
# COMPACT_ATOMS: atom_id res chain seq x y z
N MET A 1 26.14 -10.77 42.04
CA MET A 1 25.00 -11.37 41.30
C MET A 1 25.00 -10.76 39.90
N TRP A 2 25.95 -11.20 39.06
CA TRP A 2 26.45 -10.49 37.87
C TRP A 2 26.91 -11.56 36.86
N ALA A 3 25.98 -12.23 36.17
CA ALA A 3 26.31 -13.17 35.08
C ALA A 3 25.04 -13.64 34.35
N SER A 4 24.39 -12.75 33.57
CA SER A 4 23.60 -13.17 32.39
C SER A 4 23.14 -12.00 31.49
N VAL A 5 23.29 -10.73 31.90
CA VAL A 5 22.79 -9.57 31.12
C VAL A 5 23.77 -9.05 30.05
N LYS A 6 25.09 -9.23 30.21
CA LYS A 6 26.11 -8.64 29.30
C LYS A 6 25.96 -9.03 27.82
N LYS A 7 25.61 -10.28 27.52
CA LYS A 7 25.53 -10.76 26.12
C LYS A 7 24.38 -10.10 25.35
N LYS A 8 23.23 -9.92 26.00
CA LYS A 8 22.04 -9.25 25.42
C LYS A 8 22.29 -7.75 25.24
N GLU A 9 23.00 -7.12 26.17
CA GLU A 9 23.40 -5.72 26.08
C GLU A 9 24.42 -5.43 24.96
N ASP A 10 25.39 -6.32 24.75
CA ASP A 10 26.41 -6.17 23.69
C ASP A 10 25.81 -6.39 22.29
N ASP A 11 24.94 -7.39 22.12
CA ASP A 11 24.19 -7.60 20.88
C ASP A 11 23.30 -6.39 20.56
N ASN A 12 22.67 -5.79 21.58
CA ASN A 12 21.82 -4.60 21.45
C ASN A 12 22.62 -3.35 21.02
N LYS A 13 23.81 -3.16 21.59
CA LYS A 13 24.70 -2.04 21.24
C LYS A 13 25.23 -2.16 19.81
N GLN A 14 25.59 -3.37 19.37
CA GLN A 14 26.02 -3.60 17.98
C GLN A 14 24.89 -3.41 16.98
N LEU A 15 23.67 -3.83 17.32
CA LEU A 15 22.48 -3.65 16.47
C LEU A 15 22.06 -2.17 16.34
N LEU A 16 22.08 -1.41 17.43
CA LEU A 16 21.87 0.04 17.42
C LEU A 16 22.95 0.74 16.59
N ALA A 17 24.22 0.34 16.74
CA ALA A 17 25.33 0.94 16.00
C ALA A 17 25.30 0.62 14.50
N SER A 18 24.93 -0.60 14.10
CA SER A 18 24.78 -0.94 12.68
C SER A 18 23.61 -0.18 12.06
N TRP A 19 22.51 -0.05 12.79
CA TRP A 19 21.34 0.69 12.37
C TRP A 19 21.62 2.19 12.16
N VAL A 20 22.23 2.88 13.14
CA VAL A 20 22.56 4.31 13.00
C VAL A 20 23.44 4.56 11.78
N ARG A 21 24.39 3.65 11.49
CA ARG A 21 25.23 3.73 10.28
C ARG A 21 24.41 3.55 9.01
N GLU A 22 23.51 2.57 8.95
CA GLU A 22 22.62 2.35 7.80
C GLU A 22 21.72 3.56 7.54
N LEU A 23 21.09 4.12 8.59
CA LEU A 23 20.30 5.34 8.47
C LEU A 23 21.10 6.49 7.88
N LYS A 24 22.31 6.74 8.40
CA LYS A 24 23.18 7.81 7.92
C LYS A 24 23.58 7.62 6.46
N LEU A 25 23.78 6.38 6.01
CA LEU A 25 24.06 6.08 4.61
C LEU A 25 22.84 6.32 3.71
N ASP A 26 21.67 5.81 4.10
CA ASP A 26 20.44 5.87 3.31
C ASP A 26 19.97 7.32 3.08
N VAL A 27 20.06 8.17 4.08
CA VAL A 27 19.71 9.60 4.00
C VAL A 27 20.87 10.48 3.50
N LYS A 28 21.94 9.88 2.96
CA LYS A 28 23.14 10.56 2.44
C LYS A 28 23.76 11.56 3.44
N GLY A 29 23.76 11.21 4.72
CA GLY A 29 24.32 12.02 5.80
C GLY A 29 23.51 13.27 6.16
N LYS A 30 22.28 13.42 5.66
CA LYS A 30 21.42 14.58 5.99
C LYS A 30 20.77 14.51 7.37
N LEU A 31 20.76 13.33 7.99
CA LEU A 31 20.18 13.09 9.31
C LEU A 31 21.28 13.20 10.36
N LEU A 32 21.08 14.10 11.31
CA LEU A 32 21.89 14.18 12.52
C LEU A 32 21.30 13.23 13.57
N VAL A 33 22.16 12.41 14.18
CA VAL A 33 21.78 11.40 15.15
C VAL A 33 22.49 11.69 16.47
N TYR A 34 21.69 11.95 17.50
CA TYR A 34 22.18 12.27 18.84
C TYR A 34 21.84 11.16 19.82
N ALA A 35 22.75 10.86 20.75
CA ALA A 35 22.47 9.96 21.86
C ALA A 35 21.98 10.75 23.07
N MET A 36 20.93 10.28 23.74
CA MET A 36 20.39 10.88 24.97
C MET A 36 20.27 9.81 26.06
N CYS A 37 21.22 9.81 26.99
CA CYS A 37 21.46 8.69 27.90
C CYS A 37 21.36 9.12 29.38
N ASN A 38 20.60 8.36 30.16
CA ASN A 38 20.63 8.46 31.62
C ASN A 38 21.88 7.73 32.15
N LEU A 39 23.04 8.39 32.07
CA LEU A 39 24.32 7.86 32.53
C LEU A 39 24.91 8.76 33.62
N ALA A 40 25.46 8.12 34.66
CA ALA A 40 26.37 8.78 35.59
C ALA A 40 27.74 8.99 34.94
N ARG A 41 28.53 9.93 35.45
CA ARG A 41 29.83 10.30 34.87
C ARG A 41 30.79 9.10 34.84
N GLU A 42 30.86 8.35 35.92
CA GLU A 42 31.73 7.18 36.09
C GLU A 42 31.36 6.08 35.09
N ASP A 43 30.06 5.81 34.89
CA ASP A 43 29.57 4.84 33.92
C ASP A 43 29.86 5.27 32.47
N HIS A 44 29.70 6.56 32.15
CA HIS A 44 30.04 7.09 30.83
C HIS A 44 31.52 6.93 30.53
N GLU A 45 32.41 7.26 31.47
CA GLU A 45 33.86 7.06 31.32
C GLU A 45 34.23 5.58 31.14
N ALA A 46 33.56 4.67 31.85
CA ALA A 46 33.76 3.22 31.71
C ALA A 46 33.23 2.64 30.39
N LEU A 47 32.19 3.24 29.79
CA LEU A 47 31.58 2.78 28.53
C LEU A 47 32.25 3.34 27.27
N LYS A 48 33.03 4.42 27.38
CA LYS A 48 33.77 5.02 26.24
C LYS A 48 34.61 4.02 25.43
N PRO A 49 35.34 3.06 26.03
CA PRO A 49 36.16 2.11 25.27
C PRO A 49 35.35 0.99 24.62
N ALA A 50 34.13 0.72 25.10
CA ALA A 50 33.35 -0.48 24.75
C ALA A 50 32.34 -0.25 23.61
N ALA A 51 32.12 0.99 23.19
CA ALA A 51 31.18 1.32 22.12
C ALA A 51 31.77 2.35 21.16
N ASP A 52 31.39 2.24 19.88
CA ASP A 52 31.74 3.24 18.87
C ASP A 52 30.79 4.43 18.98
N TRP A 53 31.12 5.35 19.88
CA TRP A 53 30.37 6.59 20.11
C TRP A 53 30.46 7.59 18.94
N SER A 54 31.38 7.39 17.99
CA SER A 54 31.56 8.29 16.83
C SER A 54 30.43 8.23 15.80
N ILE A 55 29.54 7.23 15.92
CA ILE A 55 28.34 7.13 15.09
C ILE A 55 27.33 8.25 15.37
N PHE A 56 27.41 8.89 16.53
CA PHE A 56 26.53 10.00 16.93
C PHE A 56 27.20 11.35 16.66
N ASP A 57 26.40 12.32 16.23
CA ASP A 57 26.85 13.71 16.01
C ASP A 57 26.94 14.49 17.32
N GLY A 58 26.38 13.94 18.39
CA GLY A 58 26.53 14.44 19.76
C GLY A 58 25.92 13.48 20.77
N ILE A 59 26.42 13.55 22.01
CA ILE A 59 25.97 12.71 23.12
C ILE A 59 25.59 13.62 24.27
N PHE A 60 24.39 13.42 24.79
CA PHE A 60 23.86 14.12 25.93
C PHE A 60 23.69 13.11 27.07
N THR A 61 24.47 13.27 28.13
CA THR A 61 24.36 12.44 29.33
C THR A 61 23.63 13.16 30.45
N SER A 62 22.89 12.44 31.29
CA SER A 62 22.19 13.04 32.42
C SER A 62 23.14 13.76 33.40
N SER A 63 24.37 13.23 33.58
CA SER A 63 25.38 13.85 34.44
C SER A 63 25.85 15.22 33.95
N GLU A 64 26.01 15.40 32.64
CA GLU A 64 26.43 16.69 32.05
C GLU A 64 25.24 17.64 31.87
N ALA A 65 24.06 17.07 31.64
CA ALA A 65 22.84 17.84 31.48
C ALA A 65 22.34 18.43 32.81
N GLY A 66 22.56 17.75 33.94
CA GLY A 66 21.96 18.09 35.23
C GLY A 66 20.49 17.73 35.34
N PHE A 67 19.97 17.01 34.33
CA PHE A 67 18.59 16.51 34.23
C PHE A 67 18.65 15.10 33.64
N ARG A 68 17.63 14.26 33.91
CA ARG A 68 17.51 12.91 33.34
C ARG A 68 16.16 12.72 32.65
N LYS A 69 16.05 11.78 31.73
CA LYS A 69 14.75 11.38 31.19
C LYS A 69 13.94 10.73 32.33
N PRO A 70 12.64 11.04 32.50
CA PRO A 70 11.75 11.81 31.60
C PRO A 70 11.63 13.32 31.91
N GLU A 71 12.52 13.93 32.69
CA GLU A 71 12.41 15.36 33.05
C GLU A 71 12.49 16.27 31.81
N LEU A 72 11.50 17.14 31.65
CA LEU A 72 11.40 18.07 30.51
C LEU A 72 12.63 18.98 30.37
N GLY A 73 13.34 19.24 31.46
CA GLY A 73 14.60 20.01 31.45
C GLY A 73 15.66 19.38 30.55
N PHE A 74 15.74 18.05 30.49
CA PHE A 74 16.71 17.36 29.64
C PHE A 74 16.39 17.55 28.16
N TYR A 75 15.13 17.32 27.76
CA TYR A 75 14.66 17.52 26.38
C TYR A 75 14.86 18.96 25.92
N LYS A 76 14.50 19.95 26.75
CA LYS A 76 14.69 21.38 26.44
C LYS A 76 16.15 21.73 26.22
N LYS A 77 17.06 21.24 27.09
CA LYS A 77 18.50 21.48 26.99
C LYS A 77 19.07 20.82 25.72
N THR A 78 18.65 19.59 25.42
CA THR A 78 19.06 18.88 24.20
C THR A 78 18.58 19.61 22.94
N LEU A 79 17.29 19.95 22.85
CA LEU A 79 16.72 20.70 21.71
C LEU A 79 17.42 22.04 21.49
N ALA A 80 17.66 22.80 22.56
CA ALA A 80 18.38 24.07 22.49
C ALA A 80 19.84 23.91 22.02
N ALA A 81 20.51 22.84 22.45
CA ALA A 81 21.89 22.58 22.07
C ALA A 81 22.04 22.13 20.61
N ILE A 82 21.09 21.35 20.08
CA ILE A 82 21.11 20.92 18.66
C ILE A 82 20.52 21.98 17.72
N GLY A 83 19.76 22.95 18.24
CA GLY A 83 19.18 24.04 17.44
C GLY A 83 18.08 23.60 16.47
N ALA A 84 17.37 22.52 16.78
CA ALA A 84 16.32 21.96 15.92
C ALA A 84 14.91 22.39 16.36
N ASP A 85 14.01 22.59 15.41
CA ASP A 85 12.57 22.67 15.68
C ASP A 85 12.08 21.30 16.19
N PRO A 86 11.41 21.22 17.36
CA PRO A 86 10.87 19.95 17.85
C PRO A 86 10.06 19.18 16.81
N ALA A 87 9.32 19.85 15.93
CA ALA A 87 8.51 19.20 14.90
C ALA A 87 9.35 18.43 13.85
N GLU A 88 10.64 18.75 13.73
CA GLU A 88 11.60 18.08 12.84
C GLU A 88 12.41 16.98 13.56
N VAL A 89 12.19 16.77 14.86
CA VAL A 89 12.95 15.79 15.64
C VAL A 89 12.14 14.50 15.86
N VAL A 90 12.75 13.38 15.50
CA VAL A 90 12.27 12.03 15.82
C VAL A 90 13.01 11.51 17.06
N PHE A 91 12.27 11.32 18.15
CA PHE A 91 12.75 10.71 19.38
C PHE A 91 12.47 9.20 19.36
N VAL A 92 13.47 8.39 19.68
CA VAL A 92 13.35 6.93 19.75
C VAL A 92 13.76 6.48 21.15
N ASP A 93 12.88 5.72 21.81
CA ASP A 93 13.11 5.19 23.16
C ASP A 93 12.22 3.96 23.38
N ASP A 94 12.54 3.15 24.39
CA ASP A 94 11.80 1.96 24.79
C ASP A 94 10.87 2.22 25.98
N VAL A 95 11.02 3.36 26.67
CA VAL A 95 10.23 3.72 27.86
C VAL A 95 9.08 4.67 27.51
N PRO A 96 7.80 4.27 27.68
CA PRO A 96 6.64 5.10 27.35
C PRO A 96 6.60 6.50 28.00
N GLU A 97 7.10 6.65 29.23
CA GLU A 97 7.16 7.94 29.93
C GLU A 97 8.12 8.95 29.25
N ASN A 98 9.23 8.44 28.69
CA ASN A 98 10.16 9.26 27.91
C ASN A 98 9.51 9.71 26.61
N MET A 99 8.73 8.83 25.99
CA MET A 99 7.98 9.10 24.76
C MET A 99 6.92 10.18 24.95
N LEU A 100 6.18 10.10 26.06
CA LEU A 100 5.19 11.11 26.43
C LEU A 100 5.84 12.49 26.57
N SER A 101 6.98 12.54 27.25
CA SER A 101 7.74 13.78 27.47
C SER A 101 8.24 14.38 26.16
N ALA A 102 8.81 13.57 25.27
CA ALA A 102 9.23 14.01 23.93
C ALA A 102 8.05 14.56 23.11
N ARG A 103 6.92 13.84 23.07
CA ARG A 103 5.70 14.28 22.37
C ARG A 103 5.13 15.57 22.94
N SER A 104 5.15 15.73 24.26
CA SER A 104 4.68 16.96 24.93
C SER A 104 5.49 18.20 24.54
N MET A 105 6.72 18.00 24.05
CA MET A 105 7.61 19.05 23.55
C MET A 105 7.45 19.32 22.05
N GLY A 106 6.54 18.62 21.36
CA GLY A 106 6.29 18.75 19.92
C GLY A 106 7.10 17.77 19.04
N MET A 107 7.87 16.86 19.65
CA MET A 107 8.67 15.88 18.90
C MET A 107 7.82 14.72 18.40
N GLN A 108 8.20 14.14 17.26
CA GLN A 108 7.70 12.84 16.87
C GLN A 108 8.39 11.78 17.74
N ALA A 109 7.67 10.74 18.15
CA ALA A 109 8.25 9.72 19.03
C ALA A 109 7.86 8.31 18.59
N LEU A 110 8.88 7.49 18.28
CA LEU A 110 8.79 6.08 17.90
C LEU A 110 9.25 5.15 19.04
N CYS A 111 8.41 4.17 19.38
CA CYS A 111 8.68 3.25 20.49
C CYS A 111 9.47 2.05 19.99
N PHE A 112 10.66 1.84 20.55
CA PHE A 112 11.50 0.68 20.25
C PHE A 112 11.28 -0.40 21.31
N GLN A 113 10.38 -1.35 21.05
CA GLN A 113 10.20 -2.51 21.92
C GLN A 113 10.87 -3.75 21.31
N GLN A 114 11.76 -4.36 22.09
CA GLN A 114 12.38 -5.62 21.76
C GLN A 114 11.42 -6.74 22.20
N ASP A 115 10.81 -7.41 21.23
CA ASP A 115 10.05 -8.63 21.50
C ASP A 115 11.07 -9.77 21.68
N ASP A 116 11.06 -10.45 22.83
CA ASP A 116 12.09 -11.43 23.23
C ASP A 116 12.27 -12.58 22.22
N ASN A 117 11.32 -12.77 21.29
CA ASN A 117 11.36 -13.75 20.21
C ASN A 117 11.56 -13.17 18.78
N LYS A 118 11.69 -11.84 18.60
CA LYS A 118 11.67 -11.19 17.25
C LYS A 118 12.58 -9.97 17.07
N THR A 119 13.70 -9.89 17.79
CA THR A 119 14.63 -8.74 17.79
C THR A 119 15.02 -8.16 16.42
N LYS A 120 15.18 -9.00 15.38
CA LYS A 120 15.51 -8.53 14.02
C LYS A 120 14.38 -7.72 13.37
N ASN A 121 13.12 -8.05 13.66
CA ASN A 121 11.96 -7.39 13.06
C ASN A 121 11.72 -6.01 13.68
N SER A 122 11.91 -5.85 15.00
CA SER A 122 11.73 -4.55 15.67
C SER A 122 12.64 -3.44 15.12
N SER A 123 13.88 -3.76 14.76
CA SER A 123 14.84 -2.76 14.24
C SER A 123 14.50 -2.32 12.81
N ARG A 124 14.09 -3.25 11.94
CA ARG A 124 13.60 -2.92 10.59
C ARG A 124 12.33 -2.08 10.64
N LEU A 125 11.45 -2.32 11.62
CA LEU A 125 10.23 -1.54 11.80
C LEU A 125 10.52 -0.08 12.16
N ILE A 126 11.48 0.21 13.06
CA ILE A 126 11.81 1.62 13.32
C ILE A 126 12.49 2.26 12.11
N LEU A 127 13.32 1.52 11.38
CA LEU A 127 13.90 1.98 10.11
C LEU A 127 12.84 2.39 9.11
N GLN A 128 11.86 1.54 8.90
CA GLN A 128 10.70 1.82 8.09
C GLN A 128 9.97 3.07 8.58
N GLN A 129 9.70 3.19 9.89
CA GLN A 129 9.02 4.35 10.46
C GLN A 129 9.81 5.66 10.27
N ILE A 130 11.13 5.66 10.50
CA ILE A 130 11.98 6.82 10.25
C ILE A 130 11.97 7.19 8.76
N LYS A 131 12.11 6.20 7.85
CA LYS A 131 12.01 6.45 6.40
C LYS A 131 10.65 7.05 6.04
N ASN A 132 9.56 6.58 6.65
CA ASN A 132 8.21 7.12 6.42
C ASN A 132 8.02 8.55 6.93
N LEU A 133 8.80 8.98 7.92
CA LEU A 133 8.76 10.35 8.48
C LEU A 133 9.69 11.31 7.73
N THR A 134 10.82 10.82 7.24
CA THR A 134 11.95 11.66 6.76
C THR A 134 12.14 11.65 5.25
N SER A 135 11.59 10.67 4.54
CA SER A 135 11.76 10.51 3.08
C SER A 135 10.46 10.78 2.32
N ASP A 136 10.59 11.14 1.03
CA ASP A 136 9.45 11.31 0.14
C ASP A 136 8.79 9.96 -0.17
N PRO A 137 7.53 9.71 0.29
CA PRO A 137 6.87 8.43 0.08
C PRO A 137 6.53 8.19 -1.39
N ILE A 138 6.30 9.24 -2.18
CA ILE A 138 6.00 9.12 -3.62
C ILE A 138 7.24 8.67 -4.35
N GLN A 139 8.39 9.31 -4.10
CA GLN A 139 9.65 8.94 -4.75
C GLN A 139 10.05 7.51 -4.39
N ARG A 140 9.96 7.13 -3.11
CA ARG A 140 10.25 5.76 -2.66
C ARG A 140 9.36 4.71 -3.34
N GLY A 141 8.07 5.00 -3.50
CA GLY A 141 7.16 4.11 -4.23
C GLY A 141 7.48 4.02 -5.72
N ARG A 142 7.91 5.12 -6.36
CA ARG A 142 8.37 5.12 -7.75
C ARG A 142 9.66 4.31 -7.93
N ASP A 143 10.61 4.46 -7.02
CA ASP A 143 11.86 3.70 -7.02
C ASP A 143 11.57 2.20 -6.90
N PHE A 144 10.66 1.81 -5.99
CA PHE A 144 10.18 0.43 -5.88
C PHE A 144 9.62 -0.09 -7.22
N LEU A 145 8.71 0.66 -7.86
CA LEU A 145 8.09 0.24 -9.13
C LEU A 145 9.15 0.06 -10.23
N LEU A 146 10.12 0.98 -10.32
CA LEU A 146 11.19 0.93 -11.32
C LEU A 146 12.14 -0.26 -11.07
N SER A 147 12.55 -0.49 -9.82
CA SER A 147 13.44 -1.60 -9.45
C SER A 147 12.79 -2.98 -9.64
N ASN A 148 11.45 -3.05 -9.66
CA ASN A 148 10.69 -4.29 -9.84
C ASN A 148 9.96 -4.36 -11.19
N ALA A 149 10.30 -3.49 -12.15
CA ALA A 149 9.68 -3.44 -13.46
C ALA A 149 9.65 -4.83 -14.11
N LYS A 150 8.47 -5.22 -14.63
CA LYS A 150 8.19 -6.52 -15.26
C LYS A 150 8.33 -7.76 -14.36
N GLN A 151 8.50 -7.58 -13.05
CA GLN A 151 8.61 -8.68 -12.07
C GLN A 151 7.51 -8.61 -10.99
N MET A 152 6.53 -7.73 -11.17
CA MET A 152 5.44 -7.50 -10.20
C MET A 152 4.30 -8.51 -10.36
N HIS A 153 4.63 -9.79 -10.14
CA HIS A 153 3.71 -10.91 -10.25
C HIS A 153 2.69 -10.94 -9.11
N SER A 154 1.55 -11.59 -9.35
CA SER A 154 0.54 -11.83 -8.32
C SER A 154 0.92 -13.01 -7.44
N ILE A 155 0.48 -12.95 -6.19
CA ILE A 155 0.73 -13.97 -5.17
C ILE A 155 -0.59 -14.39 -4.52
N SER A 156 -0.76 -15.69 -4.30
CA SER A 156 -1.88 -16.22 -3.52
C SER A 156 -1.56 -16.22 -2.02
N ASN A 157 -2.58 -16.21 -1.18
CA ASN A 157 -2.45 -16.41 0.27
C ASN A 157 -1.84 -17.77 0.66
N THR A 158 -1.67 -18.69 -0.29
CA THR A 158 -0.98 -19.98 -0.11
C THR A 158 0.47 -19.98 -0.59
N GLY A 159 0.99 -18.84 -1.04
CA GLY A 159 2.40 -18.66 -1.44
C GLY A 159 2.73 -18.98 -2.89
N HIS A 160 1.73 -19.29 -3.73
CA HIS A 160 1.95 -19.47 -5.17
C HIS A 160 2.02 -18.12 -5.88
N THR A 161 3.09 -17.90 -6.65
CA THR A 161 3.31 -16.72 -7.48
C THR A 161 3.06 -17.04 -8.95
N PHE A 162 2.39 -16.15 -9.68
CA PHE A 162 2.08 -16.33 -11.10
C PHE A 162 1.88 -14.99 -11.83
N ARG A 163 1.99 -15.01 -13.16
CA ARG A 163 1.73 -13.86 -14.03
C ARG A 163 0.23 -13.78 -14.37
N ASP A 164 -0.35 -12.60 -14.21
CA ASP A 164 -1.74 -12.32 -14.54
C ASP A 164 -1.86 -11.05 -15.40
N SER A 165 -2.78 -11.05 -16.36
CA SER A 165 -2.99 -9.91 -17.26
C SER A 165 -3.65 -8.74 -16.54
N PHE A 166 -4.60 -9.05 -15.65
CA PHE A 166 -5.49 -8.04 -15.10
C PHE A 166 -4.74 -7.04 -14.19
N SER A 167 -3.92 -7.52 -13.26
CA SER A 167 -3.16 -6.64 -12.37
C SER A 167 -2.12 -5.83 -13.15
N GLN A 168 -1.54 -6.40 -14.21
CA GLN A 168 -0.61 -5.68 -15.09
C GLN A 168 -1.34 -4.57 -15.88
N LEU A 169 -2.55 -4.83 -16.36
CA LEU A 169 -3.38 -3.84 -17.05
C LEU A 169 -3.80 -2.70 -16.12
N LEU A 170 -4.23 -3.00 -14.90
CA LEU A 170 -4.52 -1.96 -13.90
C LEU A 170 -3.27 -1.19 -13.47
N LEU A 171 -2.11 -1.86 -13.40
CA LEU A 171 -0.84 -1.18 -13.14
C LEU A 171 -0.49 -0.22 -14.28
N LEU A 172 -0.68 -0.65 -15.53
CA LEU A 172 -0.51 0.19 -16.70
C LEU A 172 -1.47 1.39 -16.67
N GLU A 173 -2.74 1.16 -16.32
CA GLU A 173 -3.73 2.23 -16.17
C GLU A 173 -3.31 3.25 -15.09
N ALA A 174 -2.85 2.77 -13.93
CA ALA A 174 -2.48 3.61 -12.81
C ALA A 174 -1.20 4.43 -13.07
N THR A 175 -0.24 3.87 -13.82
CA THR A 175 1.10 4.44 -14.00
C THR A 175 1.33 5.10 -15.35
N GLN A 176 0.53 4.74 -16.37
CA GLN A 176 0.72 5.13 -17.76
C GLN A 176 2.13 4.81 -18.30
N ASN A 177 2.79 3.80 -17.72
CA ASN A 177 4.17 3.45 -18.05
C ASN A 177 4.31 1.99 -18.48
N ARG A 178 4.40 1.78 -19.80
CA ARG A 178 4.52 0.43 -20.40
C ARG A 178 5.80 -0.30 -19.99
N ASN A 179 6.85 0.41 -19.57
CA ASN A 179 8.11 -0.22 -19.17
C ASN A 179 8.01 -0.97 -17.83
N LEU A 180 6.99 -0.68 -17.02
CA LEU A 180 6.79 -1.31 -15.72
C LEU A 180 6.09 -2.66 -15.78
N VAL A 181 5.34 -2.93 -16.85
CA VAL A 181 4.40 -4.05 -16.92
C VAL A 181 4.90 -5.16 -17.83
N ASP A 182 4.58 -6.39 -17.48
CA ASP A 182 4.76 -7.57 -18.32
C ASP A 182 3.40 -7.98 -18.91
N ILE A 183 3.11 -7.53 -20.13
CA ILE A 183 1.81 -7.75 -20.79
C ILE A 183 2.06 -8.33 -22.17
N GLU A 184 1.50 -9.50 -22.44
CA GLU A 184 1.47 -10.13 -23.76
C GLU A 184 0.35 -9.53 -24.61
N GLN A 185 0.56 -9.38 -25.92
CA GLN A 185 -0.49 -8.89 -26.81
C GLN A 185 -1.44 -10.03 -27.18
N HIS A 186 -2.72 -9.83 -26.91
CA HIS A 186 -3.77 -10.76 -27.34
C HIS A 186 -4.55 -10.18 -28.53
N PRO A 187 -4.95 -11.03 -29.50
CA PRO A 187 -5.55 -10.56 -30.74
C PRO A 187 -6.97 -10.03 -30.59
N ARG A 188 -7.73 -10.44 -29.55
CA ARG A 188 -9.16 -10.09 -29.43
C ARG A 188 -9.71 -10.09 -28.01
N THR A 189 -9.64 -11.22 -27.32
CA THR A 189 -10.13 -11.40 -25.95
C THR A 189 -8.96 -11.70 -25.02
N TRP A 190 -9.16 -11.47 -23.73
CA TRP A 190 -8.11 -11.54 -22.73
C TRP A 190 -8.47 -12.50 -21.62
N ASN A 191 -7.44 -13.19 -21.14
CA ASN A 191 -7.49 -14.10 -20.02
C ASN A 191 -6.87 -13.47 -18.78
N PHE A 192 -7.41 -13.79 -17.60
CA PHE A 192 -6.77 -13.46 -16.33
C PHE A 192 -5.34 -13.98 -16.23
N PHE A 193 -5.08 -15.23 -16.61
CA PHE A 193 -3.74 -15.81 -16.56
C PHE A 193 -2.98 -15.58 -17.86
N ILE A 194 -1.70 -15.19 -17.74
CA ILE A 194 -0.77 -15.17 -18.87
C ILE A 194 -0.22 -16.58 -19.10
N ASP A 195 0.14 -17.27 -18.02
CA ASP A 195 0.65 -18.64 -18.02
C ASP A 195 -0.45 -19.67 -17.73
N LYS A 196 -0.05 -20.93 -17.48
CA LYS A 196 -0.95 -21.98 -17.03
C LYS A 196 -1.75 -21.51 -15.80
N PRO A 197 -3.08 -21.72 -15.76
CA PRO A 197 -3.90 -21.36 -14.62
C PRO A 197 -3.40 -22.00 -13.32
N VAL A 198 -3.39 -21.20 -12.25
CA VAL A 198 -2.87 -21.60 -10.94
C VAL A 198 -4.00 -21.66 -9.92
N LEU A 199 -4.07 -22.78 -9.19
CA LEU A 199 -5.08 -23.04 -8.14
C LEU A 199 -6.54 -22.96 -8.64
N THR A 200 -6.76 -23.35 -9.89
CA THR A 200 -8.08 -23.37 -10.55
C THR A 200 -8.14 -24.54 -11.55
N THR A 201 -9.17 -24.57 -12.41
CA THR A 201 -9.34 -25.57 -13.46
C THR A 201 -8.18 -25.58 -14.47
N ASP A 202 -7.85 -26.75 -15.03
CA ASP A 202 -6.74 -26.92 -15.99
C ASP A 202 -6.84 -26.02 -17.24
N SER A 203 -8.08 -25.74 -17.67
CA SER A 203 -8.40 -24.73 -18.68
C SER A 203 -9.16 -23.60 -18.01
N PHE A 204 -8.76 -22.36 -18.27
CA PHE A 204 -9.43 -21.15 -17.79
C PHE A 204 -9.83 -20.29 -18.99
N PRO A 205 -11.11 -19.91 -19.14
CA PRO A 205 -11.56 -19.18 -20.31
C PRO A 205 -11.18 -17.70 -20.24
N ASP A 206 -11.15 -17.07 -21.41
CA ASP A 206 -11.11 -15.62 -21.50
C ASP A 206 -12.33 -15.02 -20.81
N ASP A 207 -12.15 -13.81 -20.29
CA ASP A 207 -13.14 -13.15 -19.46
C ASP A 207 -13.38 -11.70 -19.89
N LEU A 208 -14.60 -11.24 -19.66
CA LEU A 208 -15.05 -9.90 -20.02
C LEU A 208 -14.40 -8.84 -19.13
N ASP A 209 -13.88 -9.21 -17.96
CA ASP A 209 -13.25 -8.29 -17.03
C ASP A 209 -11.88 -7.83 -17.55
N CYS A 210 -10.98 -8.78 -17.79
CA CYS A 210 -9.68 -8.57 -18.42
C CYS A 210 -9.83 -7.91 -19.78
N THR A 211 -10.77 -8.40 -20.60
CA THR A 211 -11.00 -7.84 -21.93
C THR A 211 -11.46 -6.39 -21.86
N ALA A 212 -12.34 -6.05 -20.91
CA ALA A 212 -12.81 -4.69 -20.73
C ALA A 212 -11.73 -3.73 -20.24
N VAL A 213 -10.92 -4.14 -19.26
CA VAL A 213 -9.79 -3.32 -18.81
C VAL A 213 -8.74 -3.20 -19.93
N ALA A 214 -8.42 -4.29 -20.63
CA ALA A 214 -7.46 -4.27 -21.73
C ALA A 214 -7.83 -3.25 -22.80
N TRP A 215 -9.07 -3.27 -23.28
CA TRP A 215 -9.50 -2.35 -24.32
C TRP A 215 -9.82 -0.94 -23.83
N THR A 216 -10.03 -0.78 -22.52
CA THR A 216 -10.06 0.55 -21.89
C THR A 216 -8.64 1.17 -21.84
N VAL A 217 -7.59 0.37 -21.67
CA VAL A 217 -6.22 0.86 -21.45
C VAL A 217 -5.38 0.90 -22.73
N LEU A 218 -5.49 -0.11 -23.60
CA LEU A 218 -4.61 -0.32 -24.75
C LEU A 218 -5.08 0.34 -26.05
N GLU A 219 -6.33 0.81 -26.09
CA GLU A 219 -6.91 1.54 -27.23
C GLU A 219 -6.72 0.85 -28.59
N PRO A 220 -7.41 -0.28 -28.82
CA PRO A 220 -7.26 -1.05 -30.06
C PRO A 220 -7.83 -0.31 -31.27
N GLU A 221 -7.52 -0.84 -32.46
CA GLU A 221 -8.09 -0.40 -33.74
C GLU A 221 -9.64 -0.34 -33.70
N PRO A 222 -10.27 0.72 -34.27
CA PRO A 222 -11.72 0.93 -34.19
C PRO A 222 -12.58 -0.26 -34.64
N ARG A 223 -12.14 -1.00 -35.66
CA ARG A 223 -12.85 -2.18 -36.16
C ARG A 223 -12.84 -3.32 -35.15
N LEU A 224 -11.71 -3.53 -34.48
CA LEU A 224 -11.56 -4.59 -33.49
C LEU A 224 -12.50 -4.31 -32.31
N ILE A 225 -12.44 -3.11 -31.74
CA ILE A 225 -13.29 -2.78 -30.59
C ILE A 225 -14.78 -2.82 -30.94
N THR A 226 -15.18 -2.31 -32.11
CA THR A 226 -16.59 -2.38 -32.55
C THR A 226 -17.07 -3.83 -32.56
N SER A 227 -16.27 -4.73 -33.14
CA SER A 227 -16.62 -6.15 -33.21
C SER A 227 -16.67 -6.86 -31.85
N VAL A 228 -15.86 -6.43 -30.88
CA VAL A 228 -15.86 -6.98 -29.51
C VAL A 228 -17.10 -6.50 -28.76
N LEU A 229 -17.45 -5.22 -28.87
CA LEU A 229 -18.65 -4.65 -28.23
C LEU A 229 -19.94 -5.26 -28.79
N ASP A 230 -20.02 -5.46 -30.11
CA ASP A 230 -21.15 -6.14 -30.77
C ASP A 230 -21.31 -7.57 -30.27
N GLU A 231 -20.21 -8.29 -30.12
CA GLU A 231 -20.21 -9.67 -29.60
C GLU A 231 -20.66 -9.72 -28.14
N ILE A 232 -20.21 -8.78 -27.29
CA ILE A 232 -20.63 -8.71 -25.89
C ILE A 232 -22.16 -8.53 -25.79
N VAL A 233 -22.73 -7.58 -26.52
CA VAL A 233 -24.19 -7.34 -26.50
C VAL A 233 -24.96 -8.51 -27.11
N GLY A 234 -24.46 -9.07 -28.22
CA GLY A 234 -25.16 -10.11 -28.97
C GLY A 234 -25.14 -11.50 -28.31
N SER A 235 -24.09 -11.81 -27.55
CA SER A 235 -23.82 -13.18 -27.09
C SER A 235 -23.52 -13.30 -25.59
N TRP A 236 -23.06 -12.23 -24.91
CA TRP A 236 -22.52 -12.31 -23.55
C TRP A 236 -23.31 -11.52 -22.51
N VAL A 237 -24.62 -11.42 -22.76
CA VAL A 237 -25.63 -10.89 -21.84
C VAL A 237 -26.61 -12.01 -21.51
N ASN A 238 -26.93 -12.19 -20.23
CA ASN A 238 -27.87 -13.21 -19.77
C ASN A 238 -29.35 -12.81 -20.03
N SER A 239 -30.29 -13.67 -19.63
CA SER A 239 -31.72 -13.42 -19.79
C SER A 239 -32.25 -12.18 -19.04
N ASP A 240 -31.52 -11.70 -18.04
CA ASP A 240 -31.87 -10.52 -17.25
C ASP A 240 -31.28 -9.21 -17.83
N GLY A 241 -30.56 -9.29 -18.96
CA GLY A 241 -29.87 -8.13 -19.52
C GLY A 241 -28.55 -7.80 -18.80
N ILE A 242 -28.00 -8.75 -18.04
CA ILE A 242 -26.77 -8.59 -17.26
C ILE A 242 -25.59 -9.23 -17.99
N VAL A 243 -24.51 -8.46 -18.14
CA VAL A 243 -23.27 -8.93 -18.74
C VAL A 243 -22.67 -10.10 -17.95
N MET A 244 -22.25 -11.14 -18.68
CA MET A 244 -21.58 -12.31 -18.12
C MET A 244 -20.10 -12.06 -17.80
N THR A 245 -19.53 -12.88 -16.92
CA THR A 245 -18.10 -12.79 -16.57
C THR A 245 -17.19 -13.41 -17.62
N TYR A 246 -17.57 -14.55 -18.20
CA TYR A 246 -16.70 -15.35 -19.08
C TYR A 246 -17.22 -15.40 -20.51
N PHE A 247 -16.30 -15.50 -21.47
CA PHE A 247 -16.59 -15.91 -22.85
C PHE A 247 -16.83 -17.45 -22.91
N ASP A 248 -17.68 -17.96 -22.01
CA ASP A 248 -17.98 -19.38 -21.86
C ASP A 248 -19.40 -19.58 -21.31
N HIS A 249 -20.32 -20.06 -22.16
CA HIS A 249 -21.71 -20.33 -21.77
C HIS A 249 -21.86 -21.46 -20.75
N THR A 250 -20.85 -22.32 -20.58
CA THR A 250 -20.85 -23.35 -19.53
C THR A 250 -20.56 -22.77 -18.14
N ARG A 251 -20.13 -21.51 -18.08
CA ARG A 251 -19.88 -20.74 -16.85
C ARG A 251 -20.77 -19.48 -16.80
N PRO A 252 -22.10 -19.62 -16.63
CA PRO A 252 -23.04 -18.49 -16.61
C PRO A 252 -22.94 -17.70 -15.30
N ARG A 253 -21.85 -16.96 -15.14
CA ARG A 253 -21.55 -16.16 -13.94
C ARG A 253 -21.71 -14.68 -14.27
N VAL A 254 -22.15 -13.93 -13.27
CA VAL A 254 -22.19 -12.47 -13.27
C VAL A 254 -21.50 -11.97 -12.01
N ASP A 255 -20.90 -10.79 -12.09
CA ASP A 255 -20.25 -10.12 -10.97
C ASP A 255 -20.35 -8.60 -11.18
N PRO A 256 -20.72 -7.82 -10.15
CA PRO A 256 -20.97 -6.39 -10.34
C PRO A 256 -19.69 -5.59 -10.60
N VAL A 257 -18.52 -6.05 -10.16
CA VAL A 257 -17.24 -5.37 -10.49
C VAL A 257 -16.88 -5.60 -11.96
N VAL A 258 -17.05 -6.82 -12.45
CA VAL A 258 -16.88 -7.15 -13.88
C VAL A 258 -17.83 -6.29 -14.73
N CYS A 259 -19.09 -6.19 -14.31
CA CYS A 259 -20.08 -5.33 -14.97
C CYS A 259 -19.66 -3.86 -14.99
N VAL A 260 -19.06 -3.34 -13.91
CA VAL A 260 -18.52 -1.97 -13.88
C VAL A 260 -17.41 -1.81 -14.92
N ASN A 261 -16.46 -2.74 -15.03
CA ASN A 261 -15.40 -2.65 -16.03
C ASN A 261 -15.93 -2.72 -17.46
N VAL A 262 -16.91 -3.58 -17.75
CA VAL A 262 -17.56 -3.62 -19.06
C VAL A 262 -18.31 -2.33 -19.33
N LEU A 263 -19.06 -1.79 -18.37
CA LEU A 263 -19.72 -0.49 -18.52
C LEU A 263 -18.70 0.64 -18.80
N ARG A 264 -17.55 0.67 -18.10
CA ARG A 264 -16.46 1.63 -18.36
C ARG A 264 -15.99 1.56 -19.81
N LEU A 265 -15.79 0.36 -20.34
CA LEU A 265 -15.46 0.16 -21.75
C LEU A 265 -16.56 0.73 -22.67
N PHE A 266 -17.82 0.34 -22.45
CA PHE A 266 -18.93 0.78 -23.29
C PHE A 266 -19.12 2.31 -23.24
N TYR A 267 -19.00 2.93 -22.07
CA TYR A 267 -19.07 4.39 -21.93
C TYR A 267 -17.89 5.09 -22.61
N LYS A 268 -16.67 4.54 -22.54
CA LYS A 268 -15.49 5.06 -23.26
C LYS A 268 -15.76 5.17 -24.77
N TYR A 269 -16.49 4.21 -25.34
CA TYR A 269 -16.83 4.17 -26.77
C TYR A 269 -18.24 4.68 -27.11
N GLY A 270 -18.91 5.39 -26.19
CA GLY A 270 -20.21 6.02 -26.46
C GLY A 270 -21.41 5.06 -26.55
N ARG A 271 -21.24 3.80 -26.16
CA ARG A 271 -22.20 2.70 -26.29
C ARG A 271 -22.87 2.28 -24.98
N GLY A 272 -22.66 3.02 -23.89
CA GLY A 272 -23.19 2.68 -22.56
C GLY A 272 -24.71 2.46 -22.49
N HIS A 273 -25.49 3.05 -23.40
CA HIS A 273 -26.96 2.88 -23.49
C HIS A 273 -27.39 1.46 -23.83
N GLU A 274 -26.54 0.68 -24.50
CA GLU A 274 -26.82 -0.71 -24.90
C GLU A 274 -26.83 -1.67 -23.71
N LEU A 275 -26.25 -1.27 -22.57
CA LEU A 275 -26.17 -2.07 -21.34
C LEU A 275 -27.01 -1.47 -20.19
N SER A 276 -28.18 -0.91 -20.52
CA SER A 276 -29.05 -0.22 -19.56
C SER A 276 -29.47 -1.10 -18.37
N ALA A 277 -29.78 -2.39 -18.59
CA ALA A 277 -30.14 -3.32 -17.53
C ALA A 277 -28.95 -3.63 -16.60
N THR A 278 -27.76 -3.84 -17.16
CA THR A 278 -26.51 -4.02 -16.40
C THR A 278 -26.19 -2.78 -15.56
N LEU A 279 -26.35 -1.57 -16.12
CA LEU A 279 -26.16 -0.32 -15.39
C LEU A 279 -27.16 -0.18 -14.23
N GLN A 280 -28.42 -0.54 -14.44
CA GLN A 280 -29.43 -0.49 -13.39
C GLN A 280 -29.06 -1.44 -12.24
N TRP A 281 -28.64 -2.67 -12.55
CA TRP A 281 -28.20 -3.61 -11.52
C TRP A 281 -26.99 -3.11 -10.72
N VAL A 282 -25.99 -2.52 -11.38
CA VAL A 282 -24.85 -1.88 -10.71
C VAL A 282 -25.31 -0.75 -9.77
N ARG A 283 -26.30 0.04 -10.17
CA ARG A 283 -26.90 1.08 -9.31
C ARG A 283 -27.64 0.48 -8.12
N ASP A 284 -28.36 -0.62 -8.31
CA ASP A 284 -29.07 -1.29 -7.22
C ASP A 284 -28.07 -1.90 -6.22
N VAL A 285 -26.95 -2.46 -6.70
CA VAL A 285 -25.84 -2.94 -5.85
C VAL A 285 -25.26 -1.79 -5.02
N LEU A 286 -25.03 -0.62 -5.64
CA LEU A 286 -24.56 0.57 -4.94
C LEU A 286 -25.58 1.08 -3.92
N TYR A 287 -26.85 1.17 -4.30
CA TYR A 287 -27.93 1.73 -3.48
C TYR A 287 -28.18 0.88 -2.23
N HIS A 288 -28.26 -0.44 -2.40
CA HIS A 288 -28.50 -1.39 -1.31
C HIS A 288 -27.24 -1.82 -0.56
N ARG A 289 -26.06 -1.26 -0.90
CA ARG A 289 -24.77 -1.61 -0.28
C ARG A 289 -24.42 -3.09 -0.41
N ALA A 290 -24.86 -3.74 -1.49
CA ALA A 290 -24.68 -5.18 -1.69
C ALA A 290 -23.20 -5.57 -1.92
N TYR A 291 -22.32 -4.59 -2.14
CA TYR A 291 -20.88 -4.78 -2.34
C TYR A 291 -20.06 -4.85 -1.03
N LEU A 292 -20.67 -4.61 0.14
CA LEU A 292 -19.92 -4.38 1.40
C LEU A 292 -19.04 -5.57 1.84
N GLU A 293 -19.47 -6.79 1.56
CA GLU A 293 -18.73 -8.02 1.89
C GLU A 293 -17.82 -8.49 0.75
N GLY A 294 -17.55 -7.60 -0.22
CA GLY A 294 -16.94 -7.97 -1.49
C GLY A 294 -17.95 -8.62 -2.45
N THR A 295 -17.42 -9.32 -3.43
CA THR A 295 -18.18 -9.98 -4.51
C THR A 295 -17.61 -11.38 -4.75
N ARG A 296 -18.07 -12.06 -5.81
CA ARG A 296 -17.60 -13.43 -6.08
C ARG A 296 -16.10 -13.45 -6.40
N TYR A 297 -15.62 -12.43 -7.12
CA TYR A 297 -14.23 -12.39 -7.59
C TYR A 297 -13.40 -11.28 -6.96
N TYR A 298 -14.00 -10.33 -6.24
CA TYR A 298 -13.29 -9.24 -5.58
C TYR A 298 -13.51 -9.26 -4.07
N ALA A 299 -12.41 -9.33 -3.31
CA ALA A 299 -12.46 -9.34 -1.86
C ALA A 299 -12.85 -7.98 -1.25
N PRO A 300 -12.25 -6.84 -1.65
CA PRO A 300 -12.53 -5.59 -0.96
C PRO A 300 -13.73 -4.85 -1.58
N PRO A 301 -14.63 -4.28 -0.76
CA PRO A 301 -15.71 -3.41 -1.26
C PRO A 301 -15.16 -2.19 -2.02
N GLU A 302 -13.94 -1.77 -1.68
CA GLU A 302 -13.24 -0.66 -2.34
C GLU A 302 -12.99 -0.90 -3.83
N ALA A 303 -12.86 -2.16 -4.29
CA ALA A 303 -12.71 -2.45 -5.73
C ALA A 303 -13.93 -1.96 -6.53
N PHE A 304 -15.14 -2.27 -6.04
CA PHE A 304 -16.39 -1.84 -6.65
C PHE A 304 -16.49 -0.31 -6.67
N LEU A 305 -16.28 0.35 -5.53
CA LEU A 305 -16.40 1.80 -5.40
C LEU A 305 -15.36 2.55 -6.24
N TYR A 306 -14.09 2.10 -6.22
CA TYR A 306 -13.02 2.73 -6.98
C TYR A 306 -13.29 2.67 -8.48
N LEU A 307 -13.61 1.50 -9.01
CA LEU A 307 -13.86 1.34 -10.44
C LEU A 307 -15.12 2.11 -10.86
N LEU A 308 -16.20 2.06 -10.06
CA LEU A 308 -17.43 2.79 -10.34
C LEU A 308 -17.24 4.31 -10.30
N SER A 309 -16.29 4.82 -9.50
CA SER A 309 -15.99 6.26 -9.42
C SER A 309 -15.55 6.87 -10.76
N HIS A 310 -15.12 6.05 -11.73
CA HIS A 310 -14.79 6.49 -13.08
C HIS A 310 -16.02 6.72 -13.97
N LEU A 311 -17.21 6.26 -13.57
CA LEU A 311 -18.45 6.38 -14.34
C LEU A 311 -19.33 7.57 -13.91
N GLY A 312 -19.11 8.17 -12.74
CA GLY A 312 -19.81 9.37 -12.30
C GLY A 312 -19.96 9.52 -10.78
N ASN A 313 -20.68 10.56 -10.34
CA ASN A 313 -20.66 11.04 -8.95
C ASN A 313 -21.70 10.40 -8.00
N ILE A 314 -22.48 9.43 -8.47
CA ILE A 314 -23.65 8.88 -7.74
C ILE A 314 -23.23 8.08 -6.49
N LEU A 315 -21.96 7.72 -6.35
CA LEU A 315 -21.42 6.98 -5.21
C LEU A 315 -20.86 7.84 -4.06
N ARG A 316 -20.99 9.17 -4.11
CA ARG A 316 -20.35 10.06 -3.12
C ARG A 316 -20.67 9.70 -1.67
N GLU A 317 -21.95 9.46 -1.37
CA GLU A 317 -22.41 9.07 -0.04
C GLU A 317 -21.81 7.72 0.38
N ARG A 318 -21.83 6.73 -0.52
CA ARG A 318 -21.27 5.38 -0.30
C ARG A 318 -19.77 5.38 -0.06
N VAL A 319 -19.01 6.27 -0.70
CA VAL A 319 -17.57 6.43 -0.46
C VAL A 319 -17.32 7.10 0.88
N MET A 320 -18.11 8.12 1.26
CA MET A 320 -18.00 8.77 2.57
C MET A 320 -18.22 7.80 3.74
N GLU A 321 -19.19 6.89 3.61
CA GLU A 321 -19.47 5.84 4.61
C GLU A 321 -18.27 4.92 4.89
N ARG A 322 -17.32 4.83 3.94
CA ARG A 322 -16.14 3.97 4.03
C ARG A 322 -14.89 4.67 4.53
N VAL A 323 -14.87 6.01 4.66
CA VAL A 323 -13.70 6.77 5.12
C VAL A 323 -13.23 6.24 6.47
N GLY A 324 -11.95 5.88 6.58
CA GLY A 324 -11.37 5.32 7.81
C GLY A 324 -11.78 3.88 8.13
N ALA A 325 -12.53 3.20 7.26
CA ALA A 325 -12.88 1.79 7.47
C ALA A 325 -11.64 0.88 7.42
N PRO A 326 -11.60 -0.23 8.17
CA PRO A 326 -10.48 -1.18 8.11
C PRO A 326 -10.25 -1.68 6.68
N GLY A 327 -8.98 -1.85 6.32
CA GLY A 327 -8.55 -2.32 5.01
C GLY A 327 -7.03 -2.38 4.92
N ASP A 328 -6.53 -3.18 3.99
CA ASP A 328 -5.11 -3.23 3.67
C ASP A 328 -4.69 -2.04 2.78
N SER A 329 -3.42 -2.03 2.36
CA SER A 329 -2.85 -0.96 1.54
C SER A 329 -3.63 -0.69 0.25
N ILE A 330 -4.21 -1.72 -0.39
CA ILE A 330 -4.96 -1.51 -1.64
C ILE A 330 -6.35 -0.93 -1.37
N CYS A 331 -7.01 -1.35 -0.29
CA CYS A 331 -8.27 -0.75 0.16
C CYS A 331 -8.08 0.75 0.40
N LEU A 332 -7.04 1.12 1.15
CA LEU A 332 -6.71 2.52 1.43
C LEU A 332 -6.45 3.31 0.15
N ALA A 333 -5.63 2.78 -0.76
CA ALA A 333 -5.30 3.45 -2.02
C ALA A 333 -6.54 3.64 -2.93
N MET A 334 -7.34 2.58 -3.12
CA MET A 334 -8.58 2.63 -3.90
C MET A 334 -9.58 3.62 -3.32
N ARG A 335 -9.75 3.63 -2.00
CA ARG A 335 -10.66 4.55 -1.30
C ARG A 335 -10.19 6.00 -1.39
N LEU A 336 -8.89 6.26 -1.26
CA LEU A 336 -8.33 7.60 -1.44
C LEU A 336 -8.52 8.10 -2.87
N LEU A 337 -8.28 7.26 -3.88
CA LEU A 337 -8.50 7.61 -5.28
C LEU A 337 -9.98 7.89 -5.58
N ALA A 338 -10.90 7.08 -5.04
CA ALA A 338 -12.33 7.33 -5.14
C ALA A 338 -12.76 8.62 -4.40
N CYS A 339 -12.18 8.90 -3.23
CA CYS A 339 -12.41 10.16 -2.52
C CYS A 339 -11.96 11.35 -3.37
N GLN A 340 -10.79 11.27 -4.00
CA GLN A 340 -10.22 12.33 -4.83
C GLN A 340 -11.07 12.63 -6.06
N SER A 341 -11.56 11.58 -6.76
CA SER A 341 -12.45 11.78 -7.92
C SER A 341 -13.78 12.45 -7.55
N LEU A 342 -14.20 12.34 -6.28
CA LEU A 342 -15.47 12.86 -5.77
C LEU A 342 -15.32 14.12 -4.89
N GLY A 343 -14.10 14.66 -4.76
CA GLY A 343 -13.82 15.82 -3.90
C GLY A 343 -14.14 15.57 -2.42
N ILE A 344 -13.86 14.37 -1.90
CA ILE A 344 -14.01 13.99 -0.50
C ILE A 344 -12.65 14.13 0.19
N SER A 345 -12.61 14.83 1.34
CA SER A 345 -11.42 14.87 2.19
C SER A 345 -11.30 13.58 3.00
N ASN A 346 -10.11 13.00 3.02
CA ASN A 346 -9.82 11.75 3.72
C ASN A 346 -8.42 11.76 4.35
N PRO A 347 -8.18 12.59 5.38
CA PRO A 347 -6.87 12.70 6.02
C PRO A 347 -6.50 11.45 6.82
N VAL A 348 -7.49 10.68 7.30
CA VAL A 348 -7.28 9.48 8.11
C VAL A 348 -6.60 8.40 7.28
N ASP A 349 -7.16 8.06 6.11
CA ASP A 349 -6.57 7.02 5.26
C ASP A 349 -5.27 7.49 4.62
N LEU A 350 -5.13 8.80 4.35
CA LEU A 350 -3.90 9.38 3.85
C LEU A 350 -2.75 9.19 4.85
N LEU A 351 -3.01 9.49 6.13
CA LEU A 351 -2.03 9.27 7.19
C LEU A 351 -1.71 7.79 7.34
N THR A 352 -2.73 6.92 7.41
CA THR A 352 -2.52 5.47 7.53
C THR A 352 -1.67 4.94 6.38
N LEU A 353 -2.01 5.26 5.12
CA LEU A 353 -1.29 4.79 3.95
C LEU A 353 0.20 5.21 3.97
N ARG A 354 0.50 6.44 4.40
CA ARG A 354 1.89 6.92 4.58
C ARG A 354 2.64 6.13 5.65
N THR A 355 1.98 5.86 6.78
CA THR A 355 2.64 5.19 7.92
C THR A 355 2.98 3.72 7.66
N ILE A 356 2.25 3.05 6.77
CA ILE A 356 2.43 1.61 6.49
C ILE A 356 3.31 1.32 5.26
N GLN A 357 3.89 2.33 4.60
CA GLN A 357 4.80 2.11 3.47
C GLN A 357 5.97 1.24 3.93
N CYS A 358 6.26 0.16 3.20
CA CYS A 358 7.33 -0.78 3.50
C CYS A 358 8.68 -0.10 3.34
N GLU A 359 9.70 -0.71 3.94
CA GLU A 359 11.02 -0.12 4.00
C GLU A 359 11.69 0.07 2.62
N ASP A 360 11.48 -0.87 1.71
CA ASP A 360 11.94 -0.83 0.31
C ASP A 360 11.16 0.16 -0.57
N GLY A 361 10.21 0.91 0.01
CA GLY A 361 9.41 1.92 -0.66
C GLY A 361 8.09 1.41 -1.24
N GLY A 362 7.90 0.10 -1.33
CA GLY A 362 6.63 -0.49 -1.75
C GLY A 362 5.57 -0.45 -0.65
N TRP A 363 4.39 -0.98 -0.95
CA TRP A 363 3.39 -1.38 0.05
C TRP A 363 3.24 -2.89 0.03
N GLU A 364 2.76 -3.49 1.11
CA GLU A 364 2.44 -4.92 1.13
C GLU A 364 1.41 -5.29 0.06
N ALA A 365 1.43 -6.54 -0.38
CA ALA A 365 0.47 -7.04 -1.38
C ALA A 365 -0.96 -6.92 -0.83
N GLY A 366 -1.77 -6.06 -1.45
CA GLY A 366 -3.18 -5.94 -1.13
C GLY A 366 -4.00 -7.04 -1.81
N TRP A 367 -4.97 -7.60 -1.10
CA TRP A 367 -5.77 -8.75 -1.53
C TRP A 367 -6.98 -8.29 -2.31
N ILE A 368 -6.90 -8.37 -3.65
CA ILE A 368 -7.94 -7.85 -4.54
C ILE A 368 -8.93 -8.95 -4.91
N TYR A 369 -8.43 -10.14 -5.29
CA TYR A 369 -9.27 -11.15 -5.92
C TYR A 369 -9.56 -12.35 -5.03
N LEU A 370 -10.67 -13.02 -5.33
CA LEU A 370 -11.12 -14.28 -4.73
C LEU A 370 -11.32 -15.34 -5.82
N TYR A 371 -10.91 -16.58 -5.54
CA TYR A 371 -11.46 -17.71 -6.28
C TYR A 371 -12.77 -18.15 -5.63
N GLY A 372 -13.89 -17.89 -6.30
CA GLY A 372 -15.25 -18.08 -5.74
C GLY A 372 -15.67 -19.50 -5.30
N SER A 373 -14.76 -20.48 -5.22
CA SER A 373 -15.00 -21.82 -4.64
C SER A 373 -14.01 -22.22 -3.55
N ALA A 374 -12.98 -21.43 -3.26
CA ALA A 374 -11.98 -21.70 -2.23
C ALA A 374 -11.61 -20.39 -1.50
N ASP A 375 -11.19 -20.46 -0.23
CA ASP A 375 -10.67 -19.29 0.51
C ASP A 375 -9.26 -18.89 0.03
N ILE A 376 -9.12 -18.75 -1.29
CA ILE A 376 -7.90 -18.37 -1.98
C ILE A 376 -8.04 -16.92 -2.37
N ARG A 377 -7.16 -16.10 -1.80
CA ARG A 377 -7.02 -14.68 -2.06
C ARG A 377 -5.79 -14.45 -2.92
N ILE A 378 -5.90 -13.51 -3.86
CA ILE A 378 -4.80 -13.12 -4.74
C ILE A 378 -4.51 -11.65 -4.51
N GLY A 379 -3.26 -11.34 -4.21
CA GLY A 379 -2.77 -10.00 -4.04
C GLY A 379 -1.67 -9.67 -5.04
N ASN A 380 -1.51 -8.38 -5.31
CA ASN A 380 -0.45 -7.89 -6.19
C ASN A 380 0.22 -6.66 -5.57
N ARG A 381 1.51 -6.82 -5.26
CA ARG A 381 2.32 -5.78 -4.60
C ARG A 381 2.60 -4.58 -5.52
N GLY A 382 2.83 -4.84 -6.80
CA GLY A 382 3.09 -3.80 -7.79
C GLY A 382 1.88 -2.91 -8.01
N LEU A 383 0.71 -3.52 -8.23
CA LEU A 383 -0.55 -2.80 -8.39
C LEU A 383 -0.89 -2.01 -7.12
N THR A 384 -0.74 -2.62 -5.94
CA THR A 384 -0.96 -1.93 -4.66
C THR A 384 -0.07 -0.70 -4.53
N THR A 385 1.22 -0.85 -4.86
CA THR A 385 2.18 0.28 -4.82
C THR A 385 1.84 1.35 -5.86
N ALA A 386 1.47 0.96 -7.08
CA ALA A 386 1.08 1.90 -8.13
C ALA A 386 -0.14 2.74 -7.73
N LEU A 387 -1.17 2.12 -7.17
CA LEU A 387 -2.36 2.83 -6.68
C LEU A 387 -2.02 3.72 -5.48
N ALA A 388 -1.18 3.25 -4.54
CA ALA A 388 -0.74 4.05 -3.40
C ALA A 388 0.04 5.30 -3.83
N VAL A 389 0.99 5.16 -4.77
CA VAL A 389 1.74 6.29 -5.34
C VAL A 389 0.79 7.29 -6.01
N ASN A 390 -0.20 6.81 -6.78
CA ASN A 390 -1.19 7.67 -7.44
C ASN A 390 -2.05 8.42 -6.41
N ALA A 391 -2.53 7.73 -5.38
CA ALA A 391 -3.30 8.30 -4.28
C ALA A 391 -2.50 9.40 -3.55
N LEU A 392 -1.22 9.16 -3.26
CA LEU A 392 -0.35 10.13 -2.61
C LEU A 392 0.01 11.32 -3.50
N SER A 393 0.14 11.11 -4.82
CA SER A 393 0.51 12.17 -5.78
C SER A 393 -0.63 13.15 -6.04
N LYS A 394 -1.88 12.69 -5.98
CA LYS A 394 -3.08 13.50 -6.23
C LYS A 394 -3.70 14.11 -4.98
N GLY A 395 -3.34 13.60 -3.79
CA GLY A 395 -3.78 14.15 -2.53
C GLY A 395 -3.18 15.53 -2.33
N LYS A 396 -4.01 16.57 -2.30
CA LYS A 396 -3.60 17.84 -1.68
C LYS A 396 -3.36 17.54 -0.20
N ILE A 397 -2.13 17.76 0.27
CA ILE A 397 -1.77 17.78 1.68
C ILE A 397 -2.54 18.91 2.36
#